data_AF-A0A7X7WIF5-F1
#
_entry.id   AF-A0A7X7WIF5-F1
#
_cell.length_a   1.000
_cell.length_b   1.000
_cell.length_c   1.000
_cell.angle_alpha   90.00
_cell.angle_beta   90.00
_cell.angle_gamma   90.00
#
_symmetry.space_group_name_H-M   'P 1'
#
loop_
_entity.id
_entity.type
_entity.pdbx_description
1 polymer ?
#
loop_
_entity_poly.entity_id
_entity_poly.type
_entity_poly.pdbx_seq_one_letter_code
_entity_poly.pdbx_strand_id
1 'polypeptide(L)'
;MNWVDFFIFVVLIIAFANGYRRGLFKEISTFIGLIATIVVTIYYAGLLAGKFEGKLNFSPSVIYLISALLIFIGFQVVLKLLGHFFYKMVKITPIKKYDRIGGGGFGLIKGAFAVSMIFLAFILYPKFMTFNQAIDQSTMAPVFRKIVPVSFDIGMKFHPSNAKFIDKVKGGILGSRAAIYAEDPEDLTKNKDGAIGMSKDDFDVLASIDRYFGNAPELAKKEE
;
A
#
# COMPACT_ATOMS: atom_id res chain seq x y z
N MET A 1 24.14 1.09 -1.21
CA MET A 1 23.42 0.73 0.03
C MET A 1 23.38 1.93 0.94
N ASN A 2 22.20 2.31 1.44
CA ASN A 2 22.03 3.46 2.33
C ASN A 2 21.18 3.09 3.55
N TRP A 3 20.80 4.08 4.36
CA TRP A 3 20.04 3.87 5.60
C TRP A 3 18.67 3.19 5.37
N VAL A 4 18.09 3.30 4.18
CA VAL A 4 16.82 2.63 3.83
C VAL A 4 17.02 1.12 3.73
N ASP A 5 18.15 0.67 3.17
CA ASP A 5 18.48 -0.77 3.12
C ASP A 5 18.65 -1.34 4.53
N PHE A 6 19.29 -0.58 5.43
CA PHE A 6 19.43 -0.96 6.84
C PHE A 6 18.07 -1.02 7.54
N PHE A 7 17.19 -0.05 7.31
CA PHE A 7 15.83 -0.05 7.83
C PHE A 7 15.05 -1.29 7.37
N ILE A 8 15.07 -1.60 6.08
CA ILE A 8 14.41 -2.80 5.52
C ILE A 8 14.96 -4.06 6.21
N PHE A 9 16.28 -4.17 6.33
CA PHE A 9 16.92 -5.33 6.95
C PHE A 9 16.48 -5.55 8.39
N VAL A 10 16.42 -4.48 9.20
CA VAL A 10 15.94 -4.54 10.60
C VAL A 10 14.48 -4.99 10.65
N VAL A 11 13.61 -4.43 9.81
CA VAL A 11 12.19 -4.82 9.75
C VAL A 11 12.05 -6.30 9.42
N LEU A 12 12.83 -6.81 8.45
CA LEU A 12 12.79 -8.22 8.06
C LEU A 12 13.29 -9.16 9.17
N ILE A 13 14.35 -8.80 9.90
CA ILE A 13 14.82 -9.58 11.05
C ILE A 13 13.73 -9.66 12.13
N ILE A 14 13.10 -8.53 12.45
CA ILE A 14 12.02 -8.48 13.43
C ILE A 14 10.84 -9.33 12.96
N ALA A 15 10.49 -9.26 11.67
CA ALA A 15 9.40 -10.02 11.09
C ALA A 15 9.68 -11.53 11.12
N PHE A 16 10.89 -11.96 10.78
CA PHE A 16 11.34 -13.34 10.90
C PHE A 16 11.28 -13.83 12.35
N ALA A 17 11.83 -13.07 13.30
CA ALA A 17 11.85 -13.44 14.70
C ALA A 17 10.43 -13.57 15.27
N ASN A 18 9.54 -12.66 14.90
CA ASN A 18 8.13 -12.72 15.31
C ASN A 18 7.40 -13.91 14.70
N GLY A 19 7.60 -14.18 13.40
CA GLY A 19 7.04 -15.35 12.72
C GLY A 19 7.54 -16.65 13.34
N TYR A 20 8.84 -16.74 13.62
CA TYR A 20 9.46 -17.90 14.26
C TYR A 20 8.88 -18.19 15.65
N ARG A 21 8.61 -17.15 16.43
CA ARG A 21 7.97 -17.27 17.76
C ARG A 21 6.50 -17.68 17.68
N ARG A 22 5.78 -17.27 16.63
CA ARG A 22 4.34 -17.48 16.49
C ARG A 22 3.96 -18.81 15.84
N GLY A 23 4.86 -19.38 15.04
CA GLY A 23 4.59 -20.61 14.28
C GLY A 23 3.92 -20.33 12.92
N LEU A 24 4.01 -21.29 12.01
CA LEU A 24 3.57 -21.18 10.62
C LEU A 24 2.07 -20.96 10.53
N PHE A 25 1.27 -21.77 11.22
CA PHE A 25 -0.19 -21.69 11.14
C PHE A 25 -0.70 -20.29 11.49
N LYS A 26 -0.23 -19.74 12.61
CA LYS A 26 -0.63 -18.40 13.06
C LYS A 26 -0.17 -17.32 12.08
N GLU A 27 1.03 -17.45 11.52
CA GLU A 27 1.55 -16.45 10.59
C GLU A 27 0.76 -16.46 9.27
N ILE A 28 0.41 -17.64 8.73
CA ILE A 28 -0.49 -17.78 7.56
C ILE A 28 -1.85 -17.13 7.85
N SER A 29 -2.52 -17.46 8.96
CA SER A 29 -3.83 -16.90 9.29
C SER A 29 -3.80 -15.37 9.40
N THR A 30 -2.77 -14.82 10.05
CA THR A 30 -2.64 -13.36 10.17
C THR A 30 -2.25 -12.70 8.86
N PHE A 31 -1.56 -13.40 7.96
CA PHE A 31 -1.23 -12.92 6.63
C PHE A 31 -2.48 -12.87 5.73
N ILE A 32 -3.33 -13.90 5.76
CA ILE A 32 -4.63 -13.88 5.06
C ILE A 32 -5.49 -12.69 5.56
N GLY A 33 -5.56 -12.48 6.87
CA GLY A 33 -6.26 -11.32 7.43
C GLY A 33 -5.68 -9.98 6.98
N LEU A 34 -4.35 -9.89 6.85
CA LEU A 34 -3.69 -8.70 6.31
C LEU A 34 -4.10 -8.45 4.85
N ILE A 35 -4.06 -9.48 3.99
CA ILE A 35 -4.48 -9.36 2.59
C ILE A 35 -5.95 -8.92 2.48
N ALA A 36 -6.84 -9.54 3.25
CA ALA A 36 -8.25 -9.14 3.29
C ALA A 36 -8.42 -7.67 3.68
N THR A 37 -7.67 -7.22 4.68
CA THR A 37 -7.69 -5.81 5.14
C THR A 37 -7.20 -4.85 4.05
N ILE A 38 -6.14 -5.21 3.34
CA ILE A 38 -5.61 -4.40 2.23
C ILE A 38 -6.67 -4.26 1.13
N VAL A 39 -7.29 -5.36 0.71
CA VAL A 39 -8.34 -5.35 -0.33
C VAL A 39 -9.51 -4.45 0.06
N VAL A 40 -10.03 -4.61 1.29
CA VAL A 40 -11.10 -3.76 1.82
C VAL A 40 -10.66 -2.30 1.86
N THR A 41 -9.44 -2.03 2.32
CA THR A 41 -8.90 -0.67 2.38
C THR A 41 -8.90 0.00 1.01
N ILE A 42 -8.37 -0.66 -0.01
CA ILE A 42 -8.29 -0.11 -1.37
C ILE A 42 -9.68 0.17 -1.93
N TYR A 43 -10.65 -0.70 -1.65
CA TYR A 43 -12.02 -0.54 -2.13
C TYR A 43 -12.75 0.64 -1.47
N TYR A 44 -12.60 0.80 -0.15
CA TYR A 44 -13.39 1.76 0.63
C TYR A 44 -12.66 3.07 0.95
N ALA A 45 -11.34 3.15 0.77
CA ALA A 45 -10.57 4.37 1.06
C ALA A 45 -11.05 5.57 0.25
N GLY A 46 -11.27 5.41 -1.06
CA GLY A 46 -11.77 6.49 -1.92
C GLY A 46 -13.17 6.96 -1.53
N LEU A 47 -14.06 6.01 -1.19
CA LEU A 47 -15.41 6.32 -0.73
C LEU A 47 -15.41 7.11 0.59
N LEU A 48 -14.50 6.76 1.51
CA LEU A 48 -14.36 7.49 2.76
C LEU A 48 -13.68 8.85 2.55
N ALA A 49 -12.70 8.94 1.65
CA ALA A 49 -12.03 10.18 1.30
C ALA A 49 -13.02 11.21 0.74
N GLY A 50 -13.90 10.81 -0.19
CA GLY A 50 -14.95 11.67 -0.72
C GLY A 50 -15.93 12.19 0.33
N LYS A 51 -16.12 11.49 1.46
CA LYS A 51 -16.95 11.97 2.57
C LYS A 51 -16.27 13.03 3.44
N PHE A 52 -14.94 13.08 3.42
CA PHE A 52 -14.12 14.07 4.13
C PHE A 52 -13.72 15.26 3.24
N GLU A 53 -13.90 15.14 1.93
CA GLU A 53 -13.66 16.22 0.99
C GLU A 53 -14.47 17.47 1.39
N GLY A 54 -13.78 18.62 1.44
CA GLY A 54 -14.37 19.91 1.85
C GLY A 54 -14.64 20.06 3.36
N LYS A 55 -14.45 19.03 4.19
CA LYS A 55 -14.62 19.11 5.66
C LYS A 55 -13.30 19.26 6.42
N LEU A 56 -12.20 18.83 5.81
CA LEU A 56 -10.87 18.90 6.38
C LEU A 56 -9.98 19.79 5.51
N ASN A 57 -9.18 20.64 6.15
CA ASN A 57 -8.22 21.53 5.49
C ASN A 57 -6.90 20.79 5.15
N PHE A 58 -7.01 19.61 4.56
CA PHE A 58 -5.88 18.81 4.11
C PHE A 58 -5.94 18.57 2.61
N SER A 59 -4.78 18.28 2.01
CA SER A 59 -4.69 17.96 0.58
C SER A 59 -5.42 16.64 0.26
N PRO A 60 -5.99 16.47 -0.95
CA PRO A 60 -6.68 15.23 -1.32
C PRO A 60 -5.86 13.95 -1.12
N SER A 61 -4.55 13.99 -1.39
CA SER A 61 -3.66 12.83 -1.14
C SER A 61 -3.60 12.48 0.35
N VAL A 62 -3.53 13.48 1.22
CA VAL A 62 -3.51 13.30 2.67
C VAL A 62 -4.87 12.81 3.18
N ILE A 63 -5.98 13.34 2.65
CA ILE A 63 -7.33 12.87 2.98
C ILE A 63 -7.51 11.40 2.58
N TYR A 64 -7.05 11.02 1.39
CA TYR A 64 -7.06 9.63 0.94
C TYR A 64 -6.22 8.73 1.84
N LEU A 65 -5.01 9.15 2.20
CA LEU A 65 -4.14 8.40 3.11
C LEU A 65 -4.77 8.20 4.50
N ILE A 66 -5.34 9.26 5.09
CA ILE A 66 -6.05 9.18 6.38
C ILE A 66 -7.23 8.21 6.26
N SER A 67 -7.99 8.30 5.18
CA SER A 67 -9.14 7.43 4.93
C SER A 67 -8.72 5.97 4.79
N ALA A 68 -7.64 5.70 4.06
CA ALA A 68 -7.05 4.38 3.93
C ALA A 68 -6.59 3.85 5.31
N LEU A 69 -5.91 4.67 6.12
CA LEU A 69 -5.48 4.28 7.47
C LEU A 69 -6.66 3.98 8.40
N LEU A 70 -7.72 4.78 8.37
CA LEU A 70 -8.91 4.56 9.18
C LEU A 70 -9.61 3.24 8.82
N ILE A 71 -9.82 2.98 7.53
CA ILE A 71 -10.41 1.71 7.08
C ILE A 71 -9.49 0.54 7.43
N PHE A 72 -8.19 0.66 7.18
CA PHE A 72 -7.21 -0.40 7.47
C PHE A 72 -7.20 -0.75 8.95
N ILE A 73 -7.07 0.24 9.83
CA ILE A 73 -7.01 0.03 11.28
C ILE A 73 -8.37 -0.49 11.78
N GLY A 74 -9.48 0.12 11.36
CA GLY A 74 -10.82 -0.28 11.77
C GLY A 74 -11.11 -1.73 11.40
N PHE A 75 -10.85 -2.11 10.15
CA PHE A 75 -11.09 -3.47 9.67
C PHE A 75 -10.12 -4.48 10.30
N GLN A 76 -8.85 -4.12 10.47
CA GLN A 76 -7.87 -4.96 11.17
C GLN A 76 -8.29 -5.23 12.62
N VAL A 77 -8.88 -4.25 13.32
CA VAL A 77 -9.43 -4.42 14.67
C VAL A 77 -10.59 -5.41 14.64
N VAL A 78 -11.55 -5.24 13.72
CA VAL A 78 -12.68 -6.16 13.55
C VAL A 78 -12.20 -7.60 13.29
N LEU A 79 -11.25 -7.80 12.37
CA LEU A 79 -10.67 -9.11 12.10
C LEU A 79 -9.97 -9.72 13.32
N LYS A 80 -9.26 -8.91 14.12
CA LYS A 80 -8.62 -9.39 15.35
C LYS A 80 -9.65 -9.82 16.39
N LEU A 81 -10.76 -9.09 16.53
CA LEU A 81 -11.85 -9.44 17.44
C LEU A 81 -12.50 -10.76 17.01
N LEU A 82 -12.82 -10.90 15.73
CA LEU A 82 -13.33 -12.14 15.14
C LEU A 82 -12.35 -13.30 15.37
N GLY A 83 -11.08 -13.12 15.03
CA GLY A 83 -10.04 -14.12 15.23
C GLY A 83 -9.87 -14.53 16.70
N HIS A 84 -10.01 -13.59 17.63
CA HIS A 84 -9.98 -13.89 19.06
C HIS A 84 -11.18 -14.71 19.52
N PHE A 85 -12.38 -14.42 18.99
CA PHE A 85 -13.59 -15.19 19.26
C PHE A 85 -13.43 -16.66 18.79
N PHE A 86 -12.93 -16.87 17.58
CA PHE A 86 -12.65 -18.22 17.05
C PHE A 86 -11.51 -18.92 17.78
N TYR A 87 -10.48 -18.18 18.23
CA TYR A 87 -9.35 -18.76 18.94
C TYR A 87 -9.78 -19.49 20.22
N LYS A 88 -10.81 -19.00 20.93
CA LYS A 88 -11.36 -19.66 22.12
C LYS A 88 -12.00 -21.02 21.84
N MET A 89 -12.38 -21.29 20.60
CA MET A 89 -13.03 -22.53 20.18
C MET A 89 -12.02 -23.60 19.70
N VAL A 90 -10.75 -23.24 19.51
CA VAL A 90 -9.73 -24.12 18.94
C VAL A 90 -8.82 -24.67 20.04
N LYS A 91 -8.60 -25.99 20.03
CA LYS A 91 -7.60 -26.63 20.89
C LYS A 91 -6.19 -26.19 20.46
N ILE A 92 -5.40 -25.70 21.41
CA ILE A 92 -4.03 -25.25 21.16
C ILE A 92 -3.14 -26.48 20.92
N THR A 93 -2.67 -26.66 19.69
CA THR A 93 -1.68 -27.68 19.36
C THR A 93 -0.28 -27.19 19.73
N PRO A 94 0.57 -28.02 20.37
CA PRO A 94 1.96 -27.65 20.65
C PRO A 94 2.73 -27.33 19.37
N ILE A 95 3.40 -26.19 19.36
CA ILE A 95 4.22 -25.72 18.25
C ILE A 95 5.48 -26.58 18.12
N LYS A 96 5.62 -27.32 17.01
CA LYS A 96 6.81 -28.12 16.69
C LYS A 96 7.94 -27.22 16.13
N LYS A 97 9.20 -27.69 16.20
CA LYS A 97 10.36 -26.92 15.68
C LYS A 97 10.22 -26.55 14.19
N TYR A 98 9.71 -27.45 13.35
CA TYR A 98 9.46 -27.19 11.93
C TYR A 98 8.38 -26.12 11.69
N ASP A 99 7.35 -26.08 12.55
CA ASP A 99 6.31 -25.05 12.51
C ASP A 99 6.90 -23.65 12.80
N ARG A 100 7.90 -23.55 13.67
CA ARG A 100 8.62 -22.29 13.92
C ARG A 100 9.44 -21.83 12.74
N ILE A 101 10.19 -22.73 12.09
CA ILE A 101 11.00 -22.38 10.91
C ILE A 101 10.10 -21.89 9.78
N GLY A 102 8.99 -22.60 9.52
CA GLY A 102 7.98 -22.17 8.57
C GLY A 102 7.38 -20.81 8.95
N GLY A 103 7.07 -20.60 10.23
CA GLY A 103 6.61 -19.32 10.75
C GLY A 103 7.60 -18.19 10.52
N GLY A 104 8.91 -18.42 10.70
CA GLY A 104 9.95 -17.45 10.38
C GLY A 104 9.96 -17.07 8.90
N GLY A 105 9.89 -18.06 8.01
CA GLY A 105 9.80 -17.84 6.56
C GLY A 105 8.55 -17.04 6.16
N PHE A 106 7.37 -17.41 6.67
CA PHE A 106 6.14 -16.64 6.45
C PHE A 106 6.20 -15.24 7.07
N GLY A 107 6.88 -15.11 8.21
CA GLY A 107 7.16 -13.83 8.85
C GLY A 107 7.94 -12.89 7.94
N LEU A 108 8.93 -13.38 7.19
CA LEU A 108 9.65 -12.59 6.19
C LEU A 108 8.74 -12.12 5.06
N ILE A 109 7.90 -13.00 4.51
CA ILE A 109 6.94 -12.64 3.45
C ILE A 109 6.05 -11.50 3.95
N LYS A 110 5.46 -11.66 5.12
CA LYS A 110 4.61 -10.62 5.71
C LYS A 110 5.38 -9.35 6.05
N GLY A 111 6.62 -9.46 6.52
CA GLY A 111 7.51 -8.32 6.73
C GLY A 111 7.77 -7.55 5.44
N ALA A 112 7.98 -8.25 4.33
CA ALA A 112 8.13 -7.66 3.00
C ALA A 112 6.87 -6.89 2.57
N PHE A 113 5.68 -7.44 2.83
CA PHE A 113 4.41 -6.73 2.64
C PHE A 113 4.31 -5.48 3.52
N ALA A 114 4.69 -5.57 4.79
CA ALA A 114 4.67 -4.42 5.69
C ALA A 114 5.60 -3.29 5.22
N VAL A 115 6.82 -3.63 4.77
CA VAL A 115 7.76 -2.67 4.16
C VAL A 115 7.16 -2.03 2.90
N SER A 116 6.55 -2.83 2.03
CA SER A 116 5.85 -2.36 0.83
C SER A 116 4.75 -1.34 1.16
N MET A 117 3.93 -1.63 2.17
CA MET A 117 2.89 -0.72 2.65
C MET A 117 3.46 0.58 3.22
N ILE A 118 4.56 0.50 3.97
CA ILE A 118 5.24 1.70 4.50
C ILE A 118 5.73 2.58 3.34
N PHE A 119 6.33 2.00 2.31
CA PHE A 119 6.76 2.77 1.15
C PHE A 119 5.59 3.38 0.37
N LEU A 120 4.47 2.66 0.22
CA LEU A 120 3.26 3.23 -0.36
C LEU A 120 2.76 4.43 0.46
N ALA A 121 2.73 4.32 1.79
CA ALA A 121 2.34 5.43 2.66
C ALA A 121 3.30 6.63 2.53
N PHE A 122 4.61 6.39 2.36
CA PHE A 122 5.58 7.45 2.12
C PHE A 122 5.38 8.15 0.78
N ILE A 123 5.07 7.39 -0.28
CA ILE A 123 4.79 7.96 -1.60
C ILE A 123 3.51 8.82 -1.56
N LEU A 124 2.51 8.40 -0.79
CA LEU A 124 1.22 9.08 -0.68
C LEU A 124 1.23 10.32 0.22
N TYR A 125 2.26 10.50 1.05
CA TYR A 125 2.35 11.62 1.98
C TYR A 125 3.40 12.63 1.49
N PRO A 126 2.99 13.85 1.09
CA PRO A 126 3.89 14.79 0.42
C PRO A 126 5.18 15.12 1.18
N LYS A 127 5.11 15.25 2.51
CA LYS A 127 6.30 15.58 3.32
C LYS A 127 7.37 14.48 3.29
N PHE A 128 7.02 13.24 2.96
CA PHE A 128 8.01 12.17 2.86
C PHE A 128 8.79 12.20 1.54
N MET A 129 8.47 13.08 0.59
CA MET A 129 9.22 13.22 -0.66
C MET A 129 10.69 13.60 -0.45
N THR A 130 11.02 14.29 0.64
CA THR A 130 12.42 14.59 1.00
C THR A 130 13.25 13.30 1.18
N PHE A 131 12.61 12.18 1.50
CA PHE A 131 13.28 10.88 1.61
C PHE A 131 13.37 10.13 0.28
N ASN A 132 12.65 10.54 -0.78
CA ASN A 132 12.61 9.82 -2.06
C ASN A 132 13.99 9.60 -2.64
N GLN A 133 14.92 10.55 -2.51
CA GLN A 133 16.30 10.37 -2.98
C GLN A 133 16.98 9.17 -2.29
N ALA A 134 16.81 9.02 -0.97
CA ALA A 134 17.33 7.87 -0.24
C ALA A 134 16.61 6.58 -0.63
N ILE A 135 15.29 6.61 -0.83
CA ILE A 135 14.55 5.41 -1.25
C ILE A 135 14.94 5.03 -2.68
N ASP A 136 15.27 5.97 -3.56
CA ASP A 136 15.66 5.73 -4.96
C ASP A 136 17.09 5.24 -5.10
N GLN A 137 17.99 5.67 -4.22
CA GLN A 137 19.36 5.15 -4.13
C GLN A 137 19.46 3.80 -3.40
N SER A 138 18.35 3.31 -2.81
CA SER A 138 18.31 2.02 -2.12
C SER A 138 18.33 0.87 -3.13
N THR A 139 19.12 -0.15 -2.81
CA THR A 139 19.19 -1.37 -3.63
C THR A 139 17.97 -2.25 -3.42
N MET A 140 17.42 -2.29 -2.21
CA MET A 140 16.30 -3.16 -1.85
C MET A 140 14.94 -2.53 -2.17
N ALA A 141 14.78 -1.22 -1.99
CA ALA A 141 13.48 -0.57 -2.06
C ALA A 141 12.69 -0.82 -3.37
N PRO A 142 13.29 -0.86 -4.58
CA PRO A 142 12.56 -1.14 -5.82
C PRO A 142 11.81 -2.48 -5.79
N VAL A 143 12.38 -3.50 -5.15
CA VAL A 143 11.75 -4.83 -5.00
C VAL A 143 10.55 -4.74 -4.07
N PHE A 144 10.71 -4.14 -2.89
CA PHE A 144 9.65 -4.08 -1.90
C PHE A 144 8.48 -3.18 -2.30
N ARG A 145 8.71 -2.07 -3.02
CA ARG A 145 7.64 -1.18 -3.47
C ARG A 145 6.58 -1.91 -4.31
N LYS A 146 6.98 -2.88 -5.14
CA LYS A 146 6.08 -3.59 -6.07
C LYS A 146 5.26 -4.72 -5.43
N ILE A 147 5.60 -5.16 -4.21
CA ILE A 147 4.98 -6.34 -3.61
C ILE A 147 3.47 -6.18 -3.43
N VAL A 148 3.01 -5.12 -2.77
CA VAL A 148 1.57 -4.89 -2.56
C VAL A 148 0.82 -4.67 -3.88
N PRO A 149 1.26 -3.79 -4.81
CA PRO A 149 0.60 -3.60 -6.10
C PRO A 149 0.47 -4.89 -6.89
N VAL A 150 1.56 -5.64 -7.04
CA VAL A 150 1.58 -6.91 -7.79
C VAL A 150 0.67 -7.93 -7.13
N SER A 151 0.68 -8.03 -5.81
CA SER A 151 -0.16 -8.98 -5.07
C SER A 151 -1.65 -8.66 -5.22
N PHE A 152 -2.00 -7.36 -5.20
CA PHE A 152 -3.36 -6.91 -5.47
C PHE A 152 -3.76 -7.23 -6.91
N ASP A 153 -2.93 -6.89 -7.89
CA ASP A 153 -3.22 -7.12 -9.31
C ASP A 153 -3.38 -8.62 -9.63
N ILE A 154 -2.53 -9.48 -9.04
CA ILE A 154 -2.67 -10.94 -9.15
C ILE A 154 -4.01 -11.40 -8.58
N GLY A 155 -4.42 -10.88 -7.41
CA GLY A 155 -5.70 -11.23 -6.80
C GLY A 155 -6.90 -10.74 -7.64
N MET A 156 -6.81 -9.54 -8.21
CA MET A 156 -7.88 -8.94 -9.02
C MET A 156 -8.07 -9.64 -10.36
N LYS A 157 -7.07 -10.35 -10.90
CA LYS A 157 -7.25 -11.20 -12.10
C LYS A 157 -8.36 -12.25 -11.93
N PHE A 158 -8.70 -12.61 -10.71
CA PHE A 158 -9.75 -13.58 -10.39
C PHE A 158 -11.09 -12.91 -9.99
N HIS A 159 -11.19 -11.59 -10.04
CA HIS A 159 -12.40 -10.83 -9.70
C HIS A 159 -13.01 -10.21 -10.97
N PRO A 160 -14.35 -10.04 -11.08
CA PRO A 160 -15.00 -9.41 -12.24
C PRO A 160 -14.57 -7.96 -12.55
N SER A 161 -13.75 -7.33 -11.70
CA SER A 161 -13.31 -5.95 -11.86
C SER A 161 -11.83 -5.97 -12.20
N ASN A 162 -11.45 -5.53 -13.40
CA ASN A 162 -10.08 -5.61 -13.91
C ASN A 162 -9.23 -4.37 -13.59
N ALA A 163 -9.67 -3.52 -12.66
CA ALA A 163 -8.94 -2.30 -12.33
C ALA A 163 -7.63 -2.62 -11.60
N LYS A 164 -6.50 -2.07 -12.09
CA LYS A 164 -5.20 -2.23 -11.45
C LYS A 164 -5.16 -1.48 -10.13
N PHE A 165 -4.26 -1.90 -9.23
CA PHE A 165 -4.03 -1.28 -7.94
C PHE A 165 -3.84 0.24 -8.07
N ILE A 166 -2.97 0.65 -8.99
CA ILE A 166 -2.60 2.06 -9.18
C ILE A 166 -3.77 2.89 -9.66
N ASP A 167 -4.62 2.35 -10.54
CA ASP A 167 -5.80 3.05 -11.04
C ASP A 167 -6.79 3.31 -9.90
N LYS A 168 -6.94 2.35 -8.97
CA LYS A 168 -7.77 2.54 -7.77
C LYS A 168 -7.19 3.56 -6.80
N VAL A 169 -5.87 3.57 -6.60
CA VAL A 169 -5.22 4.56 -5.73
C VAL A 169 -5.36 5.95 -6.32
N LYS A 170 -5.01 6.15 -7.59
CA LYS A 170 -5.15 7.44 -8.28
C LYS A 170 -6.59 7.92 -8.34
N GLY A 171 -7.52 7.05 -8.73
CA GLY A 171 -8.95 7.38 -8.74
C GLY A 171 -9.47 7.75 -7.34
N GLY A 172 -8.94 7.11 -6.29
CA GLY A 172 -9.26 7.46 -4.91
C GLY A 172 -8.71 8.82 -4.45
N ILE A 173 -7.52 9.21 -4.92
CA ILE A 173 -6.92 10.53 -4.64
C ILE A 173 -7.62 11.63 -5.44
N LEU A 174 -7.86 11.38 -6.72
CA LEU A 174 -8.48 12.33 -7.64
C LEU A 174 -9.97 12.53 -7.35
N GLY A 175 -10.66 11.49 -6.85
CA GLY A 175 -12.08 11.53 -6.54
C GLY A 175 -12.93 11.92 -7.76
N SER A 176 -13.78 12.94 -7.59
CA SER A 176 -14.62 13.49 -8.67
C SER A 176 -13.82 14.10 -9.83
N ARG A 177 -12.54 14.41 -9.63
CA ARG A 177 -11.64 15.03 -10.63
C ARG A 177 -10.99 14.03 -11.57
N ALA A 178 -11.23 12.73 -11.38
CA ALA A 178 -10.56 11.67 -12.16
C ALA A 178 -10.81 11.78 -13.68
N ALA A 179 -11.99 12.25 -14.09
CA ALA A 179 -12.33 12.45 -15.51
C ALA A 179 -11.46 13.55 -16.16
N ILE A 180 -11.25 14.66 -15.45
CA ILE A 180 -10.44 15.80 -15.93
C ILE A 180 -8.97 15.38 -16.08
N TYR A 181 -8.45 14.58 -15.13
CA TYR A 181 -7.09 14.03 -15.21
C TYR A 181 -6.89 13.04 -16.35
N ALA A 182 -7.92 12.28 -16.71
CA ALA A 182 -7.82 11.31 -17.80
C ALA A 182 -7.78 11.98 -19.18
N GLU A 183 -8.35 13.18 -19.32
CA GLU A 183 -8.41 13.93 -20.58
C GLU A 183 -7.11 14.69 -20.89
N ASP A 184 -6.51 15.38 -19.92
CA ASP A 184 -5.23 16.07 -20.11
C ASP A 184 -4.37 16.06 -18.82
N PRO A 185 -3.41 15.13 -18.70
CA PRO A 185 -2.52 15.05 -17.53
C PRO A 185 -1.57 16.24 -17.39
N GLU A 186 -1.22 16.92 -18.49
CA GLU A 186 -0.22 18.00 -18.51
C GLU A 186 -0.84 19.37 -18.28
N ASP A 187 -2.06 19.62 -18.75
CA ASP A 187 -2.79 20.87 -18.51
C ASP A 187 -3.00 21.14 -17.02
N LEU A 188 -3.18 20.07 -16.24
CA LEU A 188 -3.32 20.17 -14.78
C LEU A 188 -2.04 20.60 -14.06
N THR A 189 -0.87 20.43 -14.68
CA THR A 189 0.43 20.88 -14.14
C THR A 189 0.81 22.31 -14.57
N LYS A 190 0.14 22.85 -15.58
CA LYS A 190 0.38 24.21 -16.10
C LYS A 190 -0.24 25.28 -15.20
N ASN A 191 -1.35 24.98 -14.55
CA ASN A 191 -2.00 25.89 -13.60
C ASN A 191 -1.79 25.40 -12.15
N LYS A 192 -0.55 25.57 -11.67
CA LYS A 192 -0.05 25.08 -10.36
C LYS A 192 -0.83 25.61 -9.16
N ASP A 193 -1.56 26.70 -9.35
CA ASP A 193 -2.38 27.36 -8.36
C ASP A 193 -3.84 27.40 -8.83
N GLY A 194 -4.59 26.32 -8.55
CA GLY A 194 -6.05 26.45 -8.43
C GLY A 194 -6.95 25.97 -9.57
N ALA A 195 -6.47 25.26 -10.59
CA ALA A 195 -7.39 24.72 -11.62
C ALA A 195 -8.39 23.67 -11.09
N ILE A 196 -8.14 23.08 -9.91
CA ILE A 196 -8.98 21.99 -9.37
C ILE A 196 -9.02 21.93 -7.83
N GLY A 197 -8.41 22.89 -7.13
CA GLY A 197 -8.29 22.83 -5.66
C GLY A 197 -7.32 21.77 -5.12
N MET A 198 -6.49 21.16 -5.99
CA MET A 198 -5.35 20.33 -5.59
C MET A 198 -4.10 21.19 -5.43
N SER A 199 -3.27 20.84 -4.45
CA SER A 199 -1.99 21.49 -4.21
C SER A 199 -0.90 20.93 -5.12
N LYS A 200 0.19 21.69 -5.34
CA LYS A 200 1.39 21.19 -6.03
C LYS A 200 1.89 19.85 -5.45
N ASP A 201 1.81 19.72 -4.13
CA ASP A 201 2.17 18.52 -3.39
C ASP A 201 1.35 17.28 -3.85
N ASP A 202 0.07 17.44 -4.20
CA ASP A 202 -0.76 16.35 -4.70
C ASP A 202 -0.34 15.90 -6.10
N PHE A 203 0.04 16.85 -6.95
CA PHE A 203 0.59 16.53 -8.27
C PHE A 203 1.92 15.79 -8.17
N ASP A 204 2.79 16.22 -7.27
CA ASP A 204 4.06 15.54 -7.02
C ASP A 204 3.85 14.11 -6.48
N VAL A 205 2.77 13.88 -5.70
CA VAL A 205 2.37 12.53 -5.26
C VAL A 205 1.94 11.68 -6.45
N LEU A 206 1.03 12.19 -7.29
CA LEU A 206 0.56 11.48 -8.48
C LEU A 206 1.71 11.16 -9.45
N ALA A 207 2.60 12.11 -9.68
CA ALA A 207 3.81 11.93 -10.49
C ALA A 207 4.76 10.90 -9.89
N SER A 208 4.89 10.84 -8.56
CA SER A 208 5.67 9.81 -7.87
C SER A 208 5.05 8.42 -8.03
N ILE A 209 3.73 8.32 -7.95
CA ILE A 209 2.99 7.06 -8.21
C ILE A 209 3.28 6.60 -9.65
N ASP A 210 3.20 7.50 -10.63
CA ASP A 210 3.52 7.19 -12.03
C ASP A 210 4.97 6.78 -12.23
N ARG A 211 5.90 7.52 -11.63
CA ARG A 211 7.32 7.21 -11.72
C ARG A 211 7.67 5.82 -11.17
N TYR A 212 7.02 5.39 -10.08
CA TYR A 212 7.37 4.15 -9.40
C TYR A 212 6.53 2.94 -9.83
N PHE A 213 5.32 3.17 -10.31
CA PHE A 213 4.36 2.11 -10.58
C PHE A 213 3.61 2.25 -11.91
N GLY A 214 3.74 3.38 -12.59
CA GLY A 214 3.30 3.50 -13.97
C GLY A 214 4.03 2.45 -14.81
N ASN A 215 3.40 2.06 -15.92
CA ASN A 215 4.20 1.54 -17.02
C ASN A 215 5.29 2.60 -17.27
N ALA A 216 6.54 2.20 -17.52
CA ALA A 216 7.50 3.12 -18.13
C ALA A 216 6.75 3.85 -19.25
N PRO A 217 6.94 5.16 -19.46
CA PRO A 217 6.36 5.75 -20.65
C PRO A 217 6.86 4.86 -21.78
N GLU A 218 5.95 4.31 -22.58
CA GLU A 218 6.30 3.65 -23.83
C GLU A 218 6.84 4.72 -24.79
N LEU A 219 7.90 5.41 -24.37
CA LEU A 219 8.81 6.13 -25.21
C LEU A 219 9.57 5.03 -25.96
N ALA A 220 9.15 4.82 -27.20
CA ALA A 220 9.70 3.92 -28.20
C ALA A 220 9.28 2.44 -28.09
N LYS A 221 8.01 2.17 -28.42
CA LYS A 221 7.77 1.43 -29.66
C LYS A 221 6.98 2.34 -30.60
N LYS A 222 7.73 3.13 -31.35
CA LYS A 222 7.28 3.52 -32.69
C LYS A 222 6.97 2.23 -33.44
N GLU A 223 5.87 2.28 -34.16
CA GLU A 223 5.60 1.54 -35.39
C GLU A 223 6.88 0.94 -36.00
N GLU A 224 6.95 -0.38 -36.01
CA GLU A 224 7.41 -1.19 -37.15
C GLU A 224 6.49 -2.41 -37.26
#